data_AF-R1F9I6-F1
#
_entry.id   AF-R1F9I6-F1
#
_cell.length_a   1.000
_cell.length_b   1.000
_cell.length_c   1.000
_cell.angle_alpha   90.00
_cell.angle_beta   90.00
_cell.angle_gamma   90.00
#
_symmetry.space_group_name_H-M   'P 1'
#
loop_
_entity.id
_entity.type
_entity.pdbx_description
1 polymer ?
#
loop_
_entity_poly.entity_id
_entity_poly.type
_entity_poly.pdbx_seq_one_letter_code
_entity_poly.pdbx_strand_id
1 'polypeptide(L)'
;MLVVSLISTAYNVGAGLRAAPHASSSRAASTAVSMGMDISELIDDAKKSRLEHLEAQAIQSLKVAVDQFEKPVFPNAMIVGDCVITHLLHKIDALKTGKVKIMVVDTFHLLDDTMPFLGKVEDKYGFEAEVFGPAGLESKRNLSPENFAEYDKKYGANLWKEDIEQYDKVCKVEPFQRGLKTLGADIMINGRRRDHGAERAYIDIAETVPVNGGLAKLNPLAYWTLEDCFDYAAANGVPLHPSVERGYPSQGDAKDTVPVPDPDGLSGVQGEAGSVKWVDGVWTGDKAIWLDYGCERRGRFVNLLNKDGSKKTECGIHVAGAEKTFDRDLWDTSKAVQTLAAPSDVESLTASGKEAVVVVYAPWCQFCQATRGRAMEEEYDKLADASGLPVYKFRGDEEREFVKANLNTQSFPTINYIDASGKAIKYESEDRSVGAMAEFAKSGGKVAA
;
A
#
# COMPACT_ATOMS: atom_id res chain seq x y z
N MET A 1 14.84 -21.54 70.30
CA MET A 1 16.04 -21.01 70.98
C MET A 1 16.03 -19.50 70.77
N LEU A 2 15.44 -18.73 71.68
CA LEU A 2 16.09 -18.07 72.84
C LEU A 2 17.15 -17.04 72.41
N VAL A 3 16.81 -15.74 72.32
CA VAL A 3 16.87 -14.63 73.35
C VAL A 3 18.33 -14.12 73.48
N VAL A 4 18.69 -12.83 73.45
CA VAL A 4 18.42 -11.68 74.36
C VAL A 4 18.90 -10.38 73.63
N SER A 5 18.12 -9.31 73.40
CA SER A 5 17.85 -8.11 74.24
C SER A 5 19.03 -7.52 75.05
N LEU A 6 19.27 -6.20 74.93
CA LEU A 6 19.38 -5.27 76.08
C LEU A 6 19.38 -3.79 75.64
N ILE A 7 18.67 -3.00 76.45
CA ILE A 7 18.37 -1.56 76.37
C ILE A 7 19.25 -0.81 77.41
N SER A 8 19.32 0.53 77.26
CA SER A 8 19.59 1.57 78.29
C SER A 8 21.03 2.13 78.27
N THR A 9 21.32 3.43 78.41
CA THR A 9 20.67 4.53 79.17
C THR A 9 21.20 5.89 78.67
N ALA A 10 20.40 6.94 78.76
CA ALA A 10 20.80 8.34 78.55
C ALA A 10 21.62 8.91 79.72
N TYR A 11 22.51 9.87 79.48
CA TYR A 11 22.85 10.94 80.45
C TYR A 11 23.27 12.22 79.74
N ASN A 12 22.73 13.33 80.22
CA ASN A 12 22.87 14.70 79.75
C ASN A 12 23.48 15.51 80.89
N VAL A 13 24.59 16.24 80.67
CA VAL A 13 25.04 17.33 81.57
C VAL A 13 25.79 18.37 80.74
N GLY A 14 25.36 19.63 80.83
CA GLY A 14 25.92 20.78 80.12
C GLY A 14 26.90 21.65 80.92
N ALA A 15 26.97 22.92 80.46
CA ALA A 15 27.77 24.07 80.92
C ALA A 15 29.18 24.16 80.32
N GLY A 16 29.64 25.29 79.74
CA GLY A 16 29.12 26.66 79.79
C GLY A 16 29.80 27.62 78.81
N LEU A 17 29.18 28.78 78.70
CA LEU A 17 29.37 29.89 77.76
C LEU A 17 30.76 30.52 77.74
N ARG A 18 31.15 31.04 76.56
CA ARG A 18 31.54 32.46 76.36
C ARG A 18 31.15 32.94 74.96
N ALA A 19 30.24 33.91 74.91
CA ALA A 19 29.91 34.67 73.70
C ALA A 19 30.78 35.94 73.62
N ALA A 20 31.17 36.33 72.41
CA ALA A 20 31.69 37.64 72.05
C ALA A 20 31.04 38.08 70.72
N PRO A 21 30.93 39.40 70.44
CA PRO A 21 29.74 40.00 69.85
C PRO A 21 29.72 40.10 68.32
N HIS A 22 28.50 40.28 67.82
CA HIS A 22 28.09 40.54 66.44
C HIS A 22 28.94 41.56 65.68
N ALA A 23 29.31 41.18 64.45
CA ALA A 23 29.42 42.12 63.32
C ALA A 23 28.25 41.82 62.36
N SER A 24 27.32 42.77 62.22
CA SER A 24 26.25 42.67 61.23
C SER A 24 26.84 42.84 59.83
N SER A 25 26.71 41.81 59.00
CA SER A 25 26.84 41.96 57.55
C SER A 25 25.53 41.48 56.93
N SER A 26 24.65 42.44 56.66
CA SER A 26 23.60 42.29 55.66
C SER A 26 24.27 42.08 54.30
N ARG A 27 24.35 40.84 53.85
CA ARG A 27 24.49 40.56 52.42
C ARG A 27 23.18 39.98 51.94
N ALA A 28 22.66 40.67 50.92
CA ALA A 28 21.39 40.48 50.28
C ALA A 28 21.08 39.00 50.03
N ALA A 29 19.80 38.65 50.19
CA ALA A 29 19.25 37.46 49.58
C ALA A 29 19.64 37.47 48.10
N SER A 30 20.53 36.55 47.71
CA SER A 30 20.69 36.25 46.30
C SER A 30 19.38 35.61 45.87
N THR A 31 18.54 36.38 45.18
CA THR A 31 17.62 35.81 44.20
C THR A 31 18.48 35.05 43.21
N ALA A 32 18.69 33.76 43.49
CA ALA A 32 19.17 32.81 42.52
C ALA A 32 18.07 32.74 41.45
N VAL A 33 18.24 33.52 40.39
CA VAL A 33 17.50 33.32 39.16
C VAL A 33 17.91 31.93 38.69
N SER A 34 16.97 30.98 38.69
CA SER A 34 17.16 29.66 38.10
C SER A 34 17.28 29.82 36.58
N MET A 35 18.45 30.26 36.11
CA MET A 35 18.82 30.37 34.70
C MET A 35 19.27 29.00 34.20
N GLY A 36 18.34 28.05 34.19
CA GLY A 36 18.49 26.76 33.51
C GLY A 36 17.14 26.42 32.91
N MET A 37 17.09 26.29 31.58
CA MET A 37 15.92 25.75 30.89
C MET A 37 15.53 24.42 31.52
N ASP A 38 14.25 24.21 31.78
CA ASP A 38 13.77 22.92 32.28
C ASP A 38 14.09 21.84 31.23
N ILE A 39 14.61 20.69 31.67
CA ILE A 39 14.92 19.57 30.78
C ILE A 39 13.66 19.07 30.08
N SER A 40 12.50 19.14 30.75
CA SER A 40 11.22 18.80 30.12
C SER A 40 10.90 19.76 28.96
N GLU A 41 11.04 21.06 29.19
CA GLU A 41 10.83 22.09 28.14
C GLU A 41 11.78 21.87 26.95
N LEU A 42 13.05 21.55 27.20
CA LEU A 42 14.02 21.26 26.14
C LEU A 42 13.61 20.04 25.30
N ILE A 43 13.08 18.99 25.93
CA ILE A 43 12.61 17.78 25.23
C ILE A 43 11.39 18.11 24.37
N ASP A 44 10.44 18.85 24.92
CA ASP A 44 9.20 19.22 24.23
C ASP A 44 9.48 20.15 23.04
N ASP A 45 10.37 21.14 23.21
CA ASP A 45 10.81 22.03 22.13
C ASP A 45 11.54 21.26 21.01
N ALA A 46 12.39 20.30 21.37
CA ALA A 46 13.08 19.45 20.40
C ALA A 46 12.10 18.56 19.62
N LYS A 47 11.12 17.95 20.29
CA LYS A 47 10.05 17.16 19.65
C LYS A 47 9.21 18.01 18.71
N LYS A 48 8.82 19.21 19.14
CA LYS A 48 8.07 20.16 18.31
C LYS A 48 8.85 20.56 17.05
N SER A 49 10.11 20.95 17.19
CA SER A 49 10.98 21.31 16.07
C SER A 49 11.18 20.15 15.08
N ARG A 50 11.35 18.92 15.61
CA ARG A 50 11.39 17.71 14.80
C ARG A 50 10.09 17.53 14.00
N LEU A 51 8.93 17.66 14.64
CA LEU A 51 7.65 17.46 14.00
C LEU A 51 7.34 18.51 12.93
N GLU A 52 7.69 19.77 13.18
CA GLU A 52 7.60 20.87 12.20
C GLU A 52 8.43 20.57 10.94
N HIS A 53 9.65 20.06 11.12
CA HIS A 53 10.50 19.64 10.01
C HIS A 53 9.90 18.48 9.21
N LEU A 54 9.46 17.43 9.91
CA LEU A 54 8.85 16.25 9.30
C LEU A 54 7.58 16.60 8.51
N GLU A 55 6.73 17.47 9.06
CA GLU A 55 5.55 17.99 8.39
C GLU A 55 5.92 18.77 7.12
N ALA A 56 6.85 19.72 7.23
CA ALA A 56 7.28 20.53 6.09
C ALA A 56 7.83 19.66 4.93
N GLN A 57 8.62 18.63 5.26
CA GLN A 57 9.14 17.68 4.29
C GLN A 57 8.03 16.86 3.63
N ALA A 58 7.09 16.32 4.42
CA ALA A 58 5.97 15.55 3.90
C ALA A 58 5.09 16.41 2.97
N ILE A 59 4.73 17.63 3.38
CA ILE A 59 3.96 18.59 2.58
C ILE A 59 4.70 18.94 1.28
N GLN A 60 6.01 19.19 1.34
CA GLN A 60 6.80 19.47 0.14
C GLN A 60 6.76 18.29 -0.84
N SER A 61 6.93 17.07 -0.36
CA SER A 61 6.89 15.86 -1.20
C SER A 61 5.51 15.63 -1.83
N LEU A 62 4.43 15.87 -1.08
CA LEU A 62 3.06 15.76 -1.58
C LEU A 62 2.75 16.82 -2.64
N LYS A 63 3.24 18.06 -2.46
CA LYS A 63 3.13 19.11 -3.48
C LYS A 63 3.85 18.73 -4.76
N VAL A 64 5.03 18.11 -4.68
CA VAL A 64 5.72 17.59 -5.87
C VAL A 64 4.84 16.58 -6.63
N ALA A 65 4.20 15.64 -5.92
CA ALA A 65 3.27 14.71 -6.57
C ALA A 65 2.08 15.44 -7.21
N VAL A 66 1.48 16.40 -6.52
CA VAL A 66 0.35 17.19 -7.02
C VAL A 66 0.72 18.04 -8.24
N ASP A 67 1.90 18.65 -8.25
CA ASP A 67 2.31 19.61 -9.28
C ASP A 67 2.91 18.94 -10.52
N GLN A 68 3.62 17.81 -10.35
CA GLN A 68 4.41 17.17 -11.42
C GLN A 68 3.72 15.96 -12.04
N PHE A 69 2.68 15.41 -11.42
CA PHE A 69 1.97 14.25 -11.90
C PHE A 69 0.51 14.59 -12.19
N GLU A 70 -0.06 13.96 -13.21
CA GLU A 70 -1.43 14.19 -13.64
C GLU A 70 -2.44 13.49 -12.73
N LYS A 71 -2.16 12.24 -12.34
CA LYS A 71 -3.09 11.34 -11.64
C LYS A 71 -2.48 10.68 -10.39
N PRO A 72 -2.10 11.45 -9.35
CA PRO A 72 -1.67 10.88 -8.09
C PRO A 72 -2.78 10.06 -7.42
N VAL A 73 -2.46 8.84 -7.00
CA VAL A 73 -3.36 7.99 -6.22
C VAL A 73 -2.74 7.64 -4.88
N PHE A 74 -3.53 7.68 -3.81
CA PHE A 74 -3.14 7.26 -2.48
C PHE A 74 -3.98 6.06 -2.02
N PRO A 75 -3.45 4.83 -2.14
CA PRO A 75 -4.01 3.65 -1.48
C PRO A 75 -3.98 3.80 0.03
N ASN A 76 -5.13 3.65 0.68
CA ASN A 76 -5.34 3.98 2.07
C ASN A 76 -6.00 2.82 2.81
N ALA A 77 -5.32 2.30 3.84
CA ALA A 77 -5.81 1.23 4.71
C ALA A 77 -6.27 1.75 6.08
N MET A 78 -6.37 3.07 6.26
CA MET A 78 -6.82 3.76 7.48
C MET A 78 -5.98 3.48 8.73
N ILE A 79 -4.75 2.96 8.57
CA ILE A 79 -3.78 2.92 9.66
C ILE A 79 -3.33 4.34 10.04
N VAL A 80 -2.68 4.51 11.19
CA VAL A 80 -2.34 5.84 11.75
C VAL A 80 -1.57 6.71 10.75
N GLY A 81 -0.54 6.16 10.09
CA GLY A 81 0.22 6.88 9.06
C GLY A 81 -0.64 7.31 7.88
N ASP A 82 -1.60 6.48 7.46
CA ASP A 82 -2.48 6.81 6.33
C ASP A 82 -3.48 7.91 6.69
N CYS A 83 -3.96 7.93 7.94
CA CYS A 83 -4.79 9.01 8.47
C CYS A 83 -4.03 10.34 8.48
N VAL A 84 -2.73 10.31 8.85
CA VAL A 84 -1.84 11.48 8.79
C VAL A 84 -1.67 11.96 7.35
N ILE A 85 -1.37 11.08 6.39
CA ILE A 85 -1.25 11.46 4.96
C ILE A 85 -2.54 12.08 4.44
N THR A 86 -3.70 11.51 4.81
CA THR A 86 -5.02 12.04 4.42
C THR A 86 -5.18 13.48 4.94
N HIS A 87 -4.82 13.73 6.20
CA HIS A 87 -4.84 15.09 6.75
C HIS A 87 -3.88 16.04 6.02
N LEU A 88 -2.65 15.58 5.70
CA LEU A 88 -1.67 16.39 4.97
C LEU A 88 -2.16 16.74 3.55
N LEU A 89 -2.78 15.79 2.85
CA LEU A 89 -3.42 16.02 1.54
C LEU A 89 -4.57 17.03 1.63
N HIS A 90 -5.37 16.98 2.70
CA HIS A 90 -6.39 17.98 2.98
C HIS A 90 -5.77 19.38 3.19
N LYS A 91 -4.69 19.51 3.96
CA LYS A 91 -4.01 20.80 4.22
C LYS A 91 -3.49 21.49 2.95
N ILE A 92 -3.23 20.75 1.89
CA ILE A 92 -2.80 21.30 0.59
C ILE A 92 -3.92 21.34 -0.46
N ASP A 93 -5.18 21.22 -0.04
CA ASP A 93 -6.37 21.21 -0.90
C ASP A 93 -6.38 20.11 -1.99
N ALA A 94 -5.51 19.10 -1.89
CA ALA A 94 -5.39 18.07 -2.92
C ALA A 94 -6.61 17.13 -2.97
N LEU A 95 -7.29 16.95 -1.83
CA LEU A 95 -8.53 16.18 -1.75
C LEU A 95 -9.72 16.97 -2.31
N LYS A 96 -9.85 18.23 -1.90
CA LYS A 96 -10.94 19.13 -2.30
C LYS A 96 -10.94 19.42 -3.81
N THR A 97 -9.76 19.56 -4.40
CA THR A 97 -9.60 19.74 -5.85
C THR A 97 -9.83 18.45 -6.65
N GLY A 98 -9.91 17.30 -5.97
CA GLY A 98 -9.95 15.97 -6.60
C GLY A 98 -8.66 15.60 -7.33
N LYS A 99 -7.59 16.37 -7.13
CA LYS A 99 -6.29 16.18 -7.80
C LYS A 99 -5.61 14.89 -7.34
N VAL A 100 -5.73 14.54 -6.06
CA VAL A 100 -5.30 13.23 -5.54
C VAL A 100 -6.53 12.38 -5.28
N LYS A 101 -6.53 11.14 -5.80
CA LYS A 101 -7.58 10.16 -5.51
C LYS A 101 -7.20 9.28 -4.33
N ILE A 102 -8.10 9.13 -3.36
CA ILE A 102 -7.97 8.14 -2.28
C ILE A 102 -8.54 6.82 -2.82
N MET A 103 -7.75 5.75 -2.76
CA MET A 103 -8.17 4.41 -3.16
C MET A 103 -8.21 3.50 -1.94
N VAL A 104 -9.28 2.73 -1.77
CA VAL A 104 -9.41 1.77 -0.66
C VAL A 104 -9.65 0.38 -1.23
N VAL A 105 -8.95 -0.62 -0.70
CA VAL A 105 -9.19 -2.02 -1.04
C VAL A 105 -10.07 -2.65 0.03
N ASP A 106 -11.31 -2.95 -0.34
CA ASP A 106 -12.25 -3.67 0.50
C ASP A 106 -12.08 -5.17 0.32
N THR A 107 -11.39 -5.81 1.25
CA THR A 107 -11.12 -7.26 1.20
C THR A 107 -12.35 -8.12 1.50
N PHE A 108 -13.47 -7.49 1.88
CA PHE A 108 -14.63 -8.08 2.54
C PHE A 108 -14.34 -8.69 3.91
N HIS A 109 -13.14 -8.53 4.45
CA HIS A 109 -12.77 -9.14 5.73
C HIS A 109 -12.07 -8.15 6.66
N LEU A 110 -12.17 -6.86 6.38
CA LEU A 110 -11.69 -5.78 7.25
C LEU A 110 -12.43 -5.80 8.60
N LEU A 111 -11.92 -5.09 9.60
CA LEU A 111 -12.68 -4.85 10.83
C LEU A 111 -14.01 -4.14 10.53
N ASP A 112 -15.08 -4.48 11.24
CA ASP A 112 -16.42 -3.93 11.02
C ASP A 112 -16.47 -2.39 11.11
N ASP A 113 -15.58 -1.79 11.91
CA ASP A 113 -15.45 -0.34 12.08
C ASP A 113 -14.80 0.37 10.88
N THR A 114 -14.17 -0.37 9.96
CA THR A 114 -13.29 0.19 8.91
C THR A 114 -14.05 1.05 7.91
N MET A 115 -15.14 0.53 7.33
CA MET A 115 -15.95 1.29 6.37
C MET A 115 -16.76 2.42 7.01
N PRO A 116 -17.38 2.24 8.20
CA PRO A 116 -17.95 3.36 8.95
C PRO A 116 -16.94 4.46 9.29
N PHE A 117 -15.68 4.09 9.60
CA PHE A 117 -14.62 5.06 9.82
C PHE A 117 -14.23 5.80 8.54
N LEU A 118 -14.13 5.10 7.40
CA LEU A 118 -13.91 5.75 6.10
C LEU A 118 -14.92 6.86 5.85
N GLY A 119 -16.22 6.59 6.04
CA GLY A 119 -17.28 7.59 5.87
C GLY A 119 -17.07 8.83 6.75
N LYS A 120 -16.64 8.66 8.01
CA LYS A 120 -16.32 9.79 8.89
C LYS A 120 -15.13 10.62 8.38
N VAL A 121 -14.14 9.98 7.79
CA VAL A 121 -12.94 10.64 7.24
C VAL A 121 -13.29 11.38 5.94
N GLU A 122 -14.10 10.77 5.08
CA GLU A 122 -14.69 11.38 3.87
C GLU A 122 -15.48 12.65 4.22
N ASP A 123 -16.39 12.56 5.19
CA ASP A 123 -17.20 13.70 5.66
C ASP A 123 -16.33 14.83 6.22
N LYS A 124 -15.31 14.48 7.03
CA LYS A 124 -14.44 15.48 7.66
C LYS A 124 -13.59 16.24 6.65
N TYR A 125 -13.05 15.56 5.64
CA TYR A 125 -12.08 16.15 4.71
C TYR A 125 -12.66 16.49 3.34
N GLY A 126 -13.92 16.16 3.09
CA GLY A 126 -14.66 16.54 1.88
C GLY A 126 -14.17 15.84 0.62
N PHE A 127 -14.04 14.52 0.67
CA PHE A 127 -13.69 13.71 -0.49
C PHE A 127 -14.51 12.42 -0.54
N GLU A 128 -14.47 11.74 -1.67
CA GLU A 128 -15.04 10.42 -1.86
C GLU A 128 -13.95 9.44 -2.32
N ALA A 129 -13.80 8.33 -1.60
CA ALA A 129 -12.84 7.27 -1.87
C ALA A 129 -13.31 6.35 -2.98
N GLU A 130 -12.36 5.92 -3.81
CA GLU A 130 -12.54 4.95 -4.87
C GLU A 130 -12.30 3.55 -4.27
N VAL A 131 -13.39 2.78 -4.06
CA VAL A 131 -13.34 1.51 -3.32
C VAL A 131 -13.35 0.33 -4.29
N PHE A 132 -12.39 -0.57 -4.12
CA PHE A 132 -12.23 -1.76 -4.96
C PHE A 132 -12.25 -3.03 -4.09
N GLY A 133 -13.14 -3.95 -4.40
CA GLY A 133 -13.18 -5.30 -3.81
C GLY A 133 -12.93 -6.40 -4.85
N PRO A 134 -13.09 -7.69 -4.49
CA PRO A 134 -12.85 -8.82 -5.39
C PRO A 134 -13.58 -8.70 -6.73
N ALA A 135 -12.91 -9.06 -7.83
CA ALA A 135 -13.47 -8.92 -9.18
C ALA A 135 -14.82 -9.62 -9.38
N GLY A 136 -15.76 -8.89 -9.97
CA GLY A 136 -17.11 -9.37 -10.28
C GLY A 136 -18.06 -9.38 -9.08
N LEU A 137 -17.66 -8.83 -7.93
CA LEU A 137 -18.51 -8.61 -6.77
C LEU A 137 -18.66 -7.10 -6.56
N GLU A 138 -19.88 -6.60 -6.33
CA GLU A 138 -20.10 -5.18 -6.05
C GLU A 138 -19.58 -4.84 -4.65
N SER A 139 -18.53 -4.01 -4.56
CA SER A 139 -18.10 -3.44 -3.28
C SER A 139 -18.98 -2.25 -2.94
N LYS A 140 -20.05 -2.48 -2.18
CA LYS A 140 -21.04 -1.44 -1.84
C LYS A 140 -20.65 -0.53 -0.68
N ARG A 141 -19.38 -0.52 -0.25
CA ARG A 141 -18.89 0.09 1.03
C ARG A 141 -19.57 -0.44 2.31
N ASN A 142 -20.71 -1.11 2.19
CA ASN A 142 -21.40 -1.87 3.22
C ASN A 142 -21.06 -3.35 3.08
N LEU A 143 -20.50 -3.91 4.14
CA LEU A 143 -20.35 -5.34 4.37
C LEU A 143 -21.72 -5.95 4.68
N SER A 144 -22.63 -5.96 3.69
CA SER A 144 -23.93 -6.59 3.87
C SER A 144 -23.78 -8.11 3.76
N PRO A 145 -24.60 -8.91 4.48
CA PRO A 145 -24.53 -10.36 4.43
C PRO A 145 -24.62 -10.94 3.00
N GLU A 146 -25.27 -10.23 2.07
CA GLU A 146 -25.39 -10.64 0.67
C GLU A 146 -24.04 -10.64 -0.06
N ASN A 147 -23.15 -9.66 0.20
CA ASN A 147 -21.82 -9.58 -0.44
C ASN A 147 -20.92 -10.73 0.00
N PHE A 148 -20.98 -11.09 1.29
CA PHE A 148 -20.33 -12.30 1.81
C PHE A 148 -20.88 -13.55 1.15
N ALA A 149 -22.20 -13.67 0.99
CA ALA A 149 -22.80 -14.84 0.37
C ALA A 149 -22.32 -15.06 -1.08
N GLU A 150 -22.15 -13.98 -1.87
CA GLU A 150 -21.62 -14.08 -3.23
C GLU A 150 -20.13 -14.44 -3.26
N TYR A 151 -19.34 -13.82 -2.36
CA TYR A 151 -17.93 -14.18 -2.17
C TYR A 151 -17.77 -15.65 -1.78
N ASP A 152 -18.49 -16.09 -0.74
CA ASP A 152 -18.47 -17.43 -0.20
C ASP A 152 -18.91 -18.46 -1.24
N LYS A 153 -19.90 -18.13 -2.06
CA LYS A 153 -20.34 -18.98 -3.17
C LYS A 153 -19.26 -19.14 -4.25
N LYS A 154 -18.50 -18.09 -4.54
CA LYS A 154 -17.50 -18.07 -5.62
C LYS A 154 -16.15 -18.66 -5.19
N TYR A 155 -15.73 -18.36 -3.97
CA TYR A 155 -14.38 -18.62 -3.48
C TYR A 155 -14.32 -19.54 -2.25
N GLY A 156 -15.47 -19.80 -1.61
CA GLY A 156 -15.55 -20.46 -0.32
C GLY A 156 -15.41 -19.45 0.82
N ALA A 157 -16.26 -19.58 1.84
CA ALA A 157 -16.18 -18.78 3.08
C ALA A 157 -14.82 -18.87 3.76
N ASN A 158 -14.10 -19.95 3.44
CA ASN A 158 -12.90 -20.36 4.11
C ASN A 158 -11.62 -20.29 3.26
N LEU A 159 -11.56 -19.39 2.26
CA LEU A 159 -10.40 -19.29 1.36
C LEU A 159 -9.07 -18.88 2.05
N TRP A 160 -9.07 -17.88 2.93
CA TRP A 160 -7.88 -17.44 3.69
C TRP A 160 -7.12 -18.51 4.52
N LYS A 161 -7.75 -19.61 4.93
CA LYS A 161 -7.15 -20.73 5.66
C LYS A 161 -6.79 -21.86 4.72
N GLU A 162 -7.58 -22.04 3.66
CA GLU A 162 -7.39 -23.12 2.68
C GLU A 162 -6.29 -22.78 1.67
N ASP A 163 -6.27 -21.56 1.15
CA ASP A 163 -5.25 -21.04 0.23
C ASP A 163 -5.06 -19.53 0.42
N ILE A 164 -4.12 -19.16 1.29
CA ILE A 164 -3.83 -17.75 1.59
C ILE A 164 -3.30 -16.96 0.39
N GLU A 165 -2.62 -17.63 -0.54
CA GLU A 165 -2.08 -16.97 -1.74
C GLU A 165 -3.21 -16.61 -2.69
N GLN A 166 -4.16 -17.53 -2.88
CA GLN A 166 -5.35 -17.27 -3.67
C GLN A 166 -6.24 -16.21 -3.01
N TYR A 167 -6.38 -16.25 -1.67
CA TYR A 167 -7.06 -15.19 -0.92
C TYR A 167 -6.42 -13.82 -1.17
N ASP A 168 -5.11 -13.69 -0.95
CA ASP A 168 -4.39 -12.45 -1.18
C ASP A 168 -4.53 -12.00 -2.65
N LYS A 169 -4.46 -12.94 -3.61
CA LYS A 169 -4.66 -12.64 -5.03
C LYS A 169 -6.01 -11.96 -5.27
N VAL A 170 -7.12 -12.57 -4.84
CA VAL A 170 -8.47 -12.12 -5.20
C VAL A 170 -9.00 -10.99 -4.33
N CYS A 171 -8.59 -10.91 -3.06
CA CYS A 171 -9.10 -9.92 -2.11
C CYS A 171 -8.20 -8.69 -1.94
N LYS A 172 -6.92 -8.78 -2.29
CA LYS A 172 -5.95 -7.70 -2.03
C LYS A 172 -5.23 -7.26 -3.28
N VAL A 173 -4.54 -8.18 -3.93
CA VAL A 173 -3.60 -7.91 -5.03
C VAL A 173 -4.34 -7.48 -6.30
N GLU A 174 -5.31 -8.26 -6.76
CA GLU A 174 -6.08 -7.92 -7.97
C GLU A 174 -6.90 -6.62 -7.80
N PRO A 175 -7.66 -6.41 -6.71
CA PRO A 175 -8.43 -5.17 -6.56
C PRO A 175 -7.53 -3.93 -6.44
N PHE A 176 -6.37 -4.05 -5.78
CA PHE A 176 -5.37 -2.98 -5.71
C PHE A 176 -4.85 -2.60 -7.09
N GLN A 177 -4.46 -3.58 -7.89
CA GLN A 177 -3.94 -3.37 -9.23
C GLN A 177 -4.99 -2.81 -10.17
N ARG A 178 -6.19 -3.40 -10.17
CA ARG A 178 -7.32 -2.90 -10.94
C ARG A 178 -7.67 -1.48 -10.53
N GLY A 179 -7.69 -1.16 -9.24
CA GLY A 179 -7.99 0.18 -8.77
C GLY A 179 -7.00 1.22 -9.28
N LEU A 180 -5.70 0.95 -9.11
CA LEU A 180 -4.68 1.86 -9.59
C LEU A 180 -4.69 2.02 -11.13
N LYS A 181 -4.98 0.94 -11.87
CA LYS A 181 -5.15 0.97 -13.33
C LYS A 181 -6.39 1.75 -13.76
N THR A 182 -7.54 1.49 -13.14
CA THR A 182 -8.82 2.17 -13.41
C THR A 182 -8.69 3.68 -13.17
N LEU A 183 -7.95 4.08 -12.13
CA LEU A 183 -7.67 5.48 -11.83
C LEU A 183 -6.57 6.09 -12.70
N GLY A 184 -5.84 5.28 -13.47
CA GLY A 184 -4.76 5.70 -14.35
C GLY A 184 -3.58 6.29 -13.59
N ALA A 185 -3.24 5.73 -12.42
CA ALA A 185 -2.22 6.28 -11.54
C ALA A 185 -0.87 6.40 -12.25
N ASP A 186 -0.25 7.57 -12.16
CA ASP A 186 1.11 7.84 -12.64
C ASP A 186 2.13 8.00 -11.49
N ILE A 187 1.64 8.27 -10.28
CA ILE A 187 2.37 8.14 -9.02
C ILE A 187 1.48 7.59 -7.91
N MET A 188 2.04 6.71 -7.09
CA MET A 188 1.39 6.17 -5.90
C MET A 188 2.00 6.74 -4.63
N ILE A 189 1.21 7.54 -3.94
CA ILE A 189 1.47 7.96 -2.56
C ILE A 189 1.20 6.74 -1.66
N ASN A 190 2.00 6.51 -0.63
CA ASN A 190 1.75 5.40 0.30
C ASN A 190 2.28 5.67 1.71
N GLY A 191 1.78 4.92 2.69
CA GLY A 191 2.13 5.04 4.11
C GLY A 191 3.38 4.25 4.56
N ARG A 192 4.24 3.78 3.66
CA ARG A 192 5.48 3.08 4.06
C ARG A 192 6.42 4.03 4.79
N ARG A 193 7.05 3.52 5.85
CA ARG A 193 8.01 4.26 6.67
C ARG A 193 9.24 3.38 6.94
N ARG A 194 10.39 4.00 7.19
CA ARG A 194 11.63 3.27 7.48
C ARG A 194 11.58 2.52 8.80
N ASP A 195 10.85 3.03 9.79
CA ASP A 195 10.66 2.38 11.08
C ASP A 195 9.84 1.07 10.99
N HIS A 196 9.27 0.75 9.82
CA HIS A 196 8.71 -0.58 9.55
C HIS A 196 9.76 -1.69 9.45
N GLY A 197 11.04 -1.33 9.32
CA GLY A 197 12.16 -2.29 9.26
C GLY A 197 12.23 -3.07 7.95
N ALA A 198 12.97 -4.20 7.98
CA ALA A 198 13.13 -5.13 6.86
C ALA A 198 13.46 -4.44 5.51
N GLU A 199 12.71 -4.74 4.45
CA GLU A 199 12.87 -4.16 3.12
C GLU A 199 12.55 -2.65 3.07
N ARG A 200 11.91 -2.10 4.11
CA ARG A 200 11.51 -0.69 4.20
C ARG A 200 12.54 0.18 4.90
N ALA A 201 13.50 -0.41 5.62
CA ALA A 201 14.48 0.32 6.44
C ALA A 201 15.30 1.37 5.65
N TYR A 202 15.36 1.23 4.31
CA TYR A 202 16.16 2.04 3.41
C TYR A 202 15.33 2.79 2.35
N ILE A 203 14.00 2.84 2.47
CA ILE A 203 13.20 3.63 1.53
C ILE A 203 13.45 5.13 1.75
N ASP A 204 13.44 5.88 0.66
CA ASP A 204 13.47 7.34 0.68
C ASP A 204 12.07 7.90 0.37
N ILE A 205 11.96 9.24 0.38
CA ILE A 205 10.72 9.98 0.09
C ILE A 205 10.12 9.60 -1.27
N ALA A 206 10.93 9.17 -2.23
CA ALA A 206 10.46 8.66 -3.50
C ALA A 206 11.27 7.44 -3.94
N GLU A 207 10.62 6.51 -4.63
CA GLU A 207 11.28 5.38 -5.30
C GLU A 207 11.16 5.57 -6.82
N THR A 208 12.29 5.48 -7.51
CA THR A 208 12.37 5.62 -8.96
C THR A 208 11.61 4.51 -9.66
N VAL A 209 10.95 4.84 -10.78
CA VAL A 209 10.36 3.88 -11.70
C VAL A 209 11.44 2.89 -12.16
N PRO A 210 11.21 1.56 -12.09
CA PRO A 210 12.15 0.58 -12.64
C PRO A 210 12.41 0.84 -14.13
N VAL A 211 13.62 0.51 -14.60
CA VAL A 211 14.04 0.69 -16.01
C VAL A 211 13.12 -0.04 -17.01
N ASN A 212 12.39 -1.06 -16.55
CA ASN A 212 11.45 -1.84 -17.36
C ASN A 212 9.99 -1.36 -17.26
N GLY A 213 9.77 -0.12 -16.81
CA GLY A 213 8.44 0.43 -16.54
C GLY A 213 7.96 0.09 -15.12
N GLY A 214 7.01 0.90 -14.65
CA GLY A 214 6.41 0.77 -13.32
C GLY A 214 5.85 2.09 -12.82
N LEU A 215 5.14 2.02 -11.69
CA LEU A 215 4.52 3.18 -11.05
C LEU A 215 5.54 3.90 -10.16
N ALA A 216 5.66 5.23 -10.31
CA ALA A 216 6.44 6.04 -9.38
C ALA A 216 5.83 5.90 -7.98
N LYS A 217 6.66 5.84 -6.92
CA LYS A 217 6.16 5.74 -5.54
C LYS A 217 6.63 6.92 -4.73
N LEU A 218 5.73 7.49 -3.93
CA LEU A 218 6.02 8.55 -2.97
C LEU A 218 5.72 8.04 -1.56
N ASN A 219 6.70 8.14 -0.67
CA ASN A 219 6.64 7.75 0.74
C ASN A 219 6.76 9.03 1.60
N PRO A 220 5.74 9.90 1.67
CA PRO A 220 5.84 11.21 2.34
C PRO A 220 6.21 11.10 3.83
N LEU A 221 5.97 9.95 4.45
CA LEU A 221 6.29 9.67 5.84
C LEU A 221 7.55 8.80 6.02
N ALA A 222 8.41 8.67 4.99
CA ALA A 222 9.55 7.74 5.02
C ALA A 222 10.43 7.85 6.29
N TYR A 223 10.69 9.07 6.76
CA TYR A 223 11.54 9.33 7.94
C TYR A 223 10.78 9.58 9.24
N TRP A 224 9.45 9.40 9.22
CA TRP A 224 8.63 9.50 10.42
C TRP A 224 8.67 8.19 11.20
N THR A 225 8.69 8.29 12.52
CA THR A 225 8.38 7.16 13.41
C THR A 225 6.88 7.03 13.61
N LEU A 226 6.44 5.89 14.14
CA LEU A 226 5.05 5.71 14.55
C LEU A 226 4.65 6.72 15.65
N GLU A 227 5.56 7.04 16.56
CA GLU A 227 5.33 8.05 17.61
C GLU A 227 5.11 9.43 16.98
N ASP A 228 5.92 9.84 15.99
CA ASP A 228 5.72 11.10 15.26
C ASP A 228 4.32 11.16 14.62
N CYS A 229 3.79 10.03 14.13
CA CYS A 229 2.45 9.97 13.55
C CYS A 229 1.35 10.18 14.62
N PHE A 230 1.50 9.59 15.80
CA PHE A 230 0.57 9.79 16.92
C PHE A 230 0.64 11.22 17.46
N ASP A 231 1.85 11.76 17.65
CA ASP A 231 2.06 13.13 18.12
C ASP A 231 1.45 14.14 17.15
N TYR A 232 1.62 13.94 15.83
CA TYR A 232 0.96 14.76 14.82
C TYR A 232 -0.56 14.63 14.83
N ALA A 233 -1.07 13.41 14.94
CA ALA A 233 -2.50 13.15 14.97
C ALA A 233 -3.17 13.86 16.17
N ALA A 234 -2.55 13.78 17.35
CA ALA A 234 -2.98 14.48 18.55
C ALA A 234 -2.96 16.01 18.35
N ALA A 235 -1.84 16.56 17.86
CA ALA A 235 -1.64 17.99 17.71
C ALA A 235 -2.59 18.63 16.68
N ASN A 236 -3.06 17.86 15.69
CA ASN A 236 -3.89 18.36 14.59
C ASN A 236 -5.33 17.83 14.62
N GLY A 237 -5.72 17.04 15.63
CA GLY A 237 -7.05 16.44 15.71
C GLY A 237 -7.38 15.53 14.52
N VAL A 238 -6.40 14.76 14.05
CA VAL A 238 -6.59 13.80 12.95
C VAL A 238 -7.45 12.64 13.47
N PRO A 239 -8.58 12.30 12.83
CA PRO A 239 -9.36 11.14 13.24
C PRO A 239 -8.53 9.88 13.04
N LEU A 240 -8.51 9.00 14.04
CA LEU A 240 -7.85 7.70 13.97
C LEU A 240 -8.89 6.58 14.03
N HIS A 241 -8.54 5.44 13.43
CA HIS A 241 -9.42 4.29 13.37
C HIS A 241 -9.77 3.78 14.79
N PRO A 242 -11.03 3.40 15.08
CA PRO A 242 -11.46 2.99 16.44
C PRO A 242 -10.67 1.82 17.04
N SER A 243 -10.02 1.00 16.21
CA SER A 243 -9.15 -0.09 16.68
C SER A 243 -7.95 0.41 17.49
N VAL A 244 -7.49 1.65 17.28
CA VAL A 244 -6.39 2.24 18.04
C VAL A 244 -6.71 2.26 19.54
N GLU A 245 -7.93 2.65 19.91
CA GLU A 245 -8.39 2.68 21.30
C GLU A 245 -8.61 1.26 21.87
N ARG A 246 -8.75 0.26 20.99
CA ARG A 246 -8.96 -1.15 21.36
C ARG A 246 -7.69 -1.98 21.44
N GLY A 247 -6.53 -1.39 21.24
CA GLY A 247 -5.29 -2.13 21.40
C GLY A 247 -4.56 -2.50 20.10
N TYR A 248 -4.95 -1.96 18.94
CA TYR A 248 -4.38 -2.35 17.64
C TYR A 248 -3.38 -1.30 17.09
N PRO A 249 -2.05 -1.56 17.11
CA PRO A 249 -1.05 -0.64 16.54
C PRO A 249 -1.07 -0.59 15.01
N SER A 250 -1.60 -1.65 14.38
CA SER A 250 -1.83 -1.77 12.95
C SER A 250 -3.08 -2.63 12.75
N GLN A 251 -3.83 -2.35 11.68
CA GLN A 251 -5.01 -3.12 11.33
C GLN A 251 -5.05 -3.49 9.84
N GLY A 252 -5.67 -4.64 9.57
CA GLY A 252 -5.96 -5.15 8.23
C GLY A 252 -7.24 -5.96 8.27
N ASP A 253 -7.17 -7.24 7.91
CA ASP A 253 -8.34 -8.12 7.97
C ASP A 253 -8.59 -8.54 9.42
N ALA A 254 -9.85 -8.58 9.86
CA ALA A 254 -10.26 -8.91 11.22
C ALA A 254 -9.73 -10.29 11.68
N LYS A 255 -9.60 -11.22 10.73
CA LYS A 255 -9.17 -12.60 10.95
C LYS A 255 -7.68 -12.80 11.19
N ASP A 256 -6.86 -11.82 10.83
CA ASP A 256 -5.39 -11.93 10.86
C ASP A 256 -4.72 -10.75 11.58
N THR A 257 -5.52 -9.96 12.30
CA THR A 257 -5.07 -8.80 13.07
C THR A 257 -5.41 -9.01 14.55
N VAL A 258 -4.39 -8.95 15.42
CA VAL A 258 -4.56 -9.06 16.88
C VAL A 258 -4.09 -7.80 17.61
N PRO A 259 -4.72 -7.43 18.74
CA PRO A 259 -4.27 -6.31 19.56
C PRO A 259 -2.94 -6.64 20.26
N VAL A 260 -2.31 -5.62 20.85
CA VAL A 260 -1.15 -5.76 21.72
C VAL A 260 -1.45 -5.19 23.12
N PRO A 261 -1.12 -5.89 24.21
CA PRO A 261 -0.74 -7.30 24.26
C PRO A 261 -1.82 -8.24 23.69
N ASP A 262 -1.39 -9.40 23.19
CA ASP A 262 -2.25 -10.43 22.60
C ASP A 262 -2.59 -11.49 23.67
N PRO A 263 -3.87 -11.78 23.96
CA PRO A 263 -4.27 -12.81 24.93
C PRO A 263 -3.68 -14.19 24.66
N ASP A 264 -3.56 -14.54 23.38
CA ASP A 264 -3.09 -15.86 22.94
C ASP A 264 -1.56 -15.93 22.82
N GLY A 265 -0.88 -14.78 22.98
CA GLY A 265 0.59 -14.67 22.91
C GLY A 265 1.19 -14.95 21.54
N LEU A 266 0.37 -15.02 20.49
CA LEU A 266 0.78 -15.42 19.14
C LEU A 266 1.62 -14.34 18.45
N SER A 267 1.43 -13.09 18.84
CA SER A 267 2.22 -11.95 18.39
C SER A 267 3.53 -11.73 19.17
N GLY A 268 3.84 -12.62 20.13
CA GLY A 268 5.06 -12.59 20.95
C GLY A 268 5.00 -11.70 22.19
N VAL A 269 3.90 -10.97 22.40
CA VAL A 269 3.65 -10.18 23.61
C VAL A 269 2.32 -10.63 24.22
N GLN A 270 2.37 -11.54 25.18
CA GLN A 270 1.16 -12.05 25.83
C GLN A 270 0.64 -11.08 26.90
N GLY A 271 -0.67 -10.84 26.94
CA GLY A 271 -1.31 -10.08 28.01
C GLY A 271 -2.78 -9.80 27.73
N GLU A 272 -3.39 -8.95 28.56
CA GLU A 272 -4.78 -8.55 28.38
C GLU A 272 -4.93 -7.67 27.12
N ALA A 273 -5.81 -8.07 26.20
CA ALA A 273 -6.10 -7.34 24.97
C ALA A 273 -6.48 -5.88 25.27
N GLY A 274 -5.78 -4.93 24.63
CA GLY A 274 -6.06 -3.50 24.78
C GLY A 274 -5.69 -2.91 26.14
N SER A 275 -4.91 -3.63 26.97
CA SER A 275 -4.34 -3.09 28.21
C SER A 275 -3.28 -2.02 27.96
N VAL A 276 -2.61 -2.06 26.81
CA VAL A 276 -1.86 -0.94 26.24
C VAL A 276 -2.73 -0.33 25.16
N LYS A 277 -2.94 0.98 25.17
CA LYS A 277 -3.75 1.68 24.16
C LYS A 277 -3.48 3.17 24.14
N TRP A 278 -3.90 3.81 23.06
CA TRP A 278 -3.89 5.25 22.90
C TRP A 278 -5.33 5.75 22.77
N VAL A 279 -5.70 6.77 23.56
CA VAL A 279 -7.01 7.42 23.51
C VAL A 279 -6.80 8.92 23.64
N ASP A 280 -7.23 9.68 22.63
CA ASP A 280 -7.21 11.16 22.65
C ASP A 280 -5.88 11.80 23.12
N GLY A 281 -4.76 11.31 22.60
CA GLY A 281 -3.42 11.83 22.95
C GLY A 281 -2.80 11.22 24.19
N VAL A 282 -3.52 10.34 24.91
CA VAL A 282 -3.07 9.75 26.17
C VAL A 282 -2.79 8.26 26.00
N TRP A 283 -1.59 7.84 26.39
CA TRP A 283 -1.21 6.43 26.47
C TRP A 283 -1.67 5.82 27.80
N THR A 284 -2.29 4.65 27.73
CA THR A 284 -2.47 3.75 28.87
C THR A 284 -1.52 2.56 28.70
N GLY A 285 -0.82 2.17 29.76
CA GLY A 285 0.18 1.10 29.72
C GLY A 285 1.54 1.55 29.18
N ASP A 286 2.44 0.60 28.92
CA ASP A 286 3.76 0.88 28.38
C ASP A 286 3.70 1.08 26.86
N LYS A 287 3.80 2.35 26.42
CA LYS A 287 3.78 2.70 24.99
C LYS A 287 4.94 2.08 24.19
N ALA A 288 6.06 1.71 24.82
CA ALA A 288 7.17 1.09 24.10
C ALA A 288 6.75 -0.25 23.48
N ILE A 289 5.91 -1.02 24.19
CA ILE A 289 5.31 -2.26 23.68
C ILE A 289 4.54 -1.99 22.39
N TRP A 290 3.75 -0.92 22.38
CA TRP A 290 2.94 -0.53 21.22
C TRP A 290 3.78 -0.10 20.03
N LEU A 291 4.76 0.77 20.28
CA LEU A 291 5.60 1.35 19.26
C LEU A 291 6.48 0.27 18.61
N ASP A 292 7.14 -0.57 19.41
CA ASP A 292 7.92 -1.70 18.88
C ASP A 292 7.07 -2.69 18.09
N TYR A 293 5.85 -2.95 18.56
CA TYR A 293 4.93 -3.85 17.87
C TYR A 293 4.45 -3.29 16.53
N GLY A 294 4.10 -2.01 16.51
CA GLY A 294 3.65 -1.31 15.30
C GLY A 294 4.76 -1.14 14.27
N CYS A 295 6.01 -0.93 14.72
CA CYS A 295 7.19 -0.90 13.87
C CYS A 295 7.39 -2.24 13.15
N GLU A 296 7.45 -3.35 13.90
CA GLU A 296 7.67 -4.68 13.31
C GLU A 296 6.41 -5.29 12.67
N ARG A 297 5.24 -4.65 12.84
CA ARG A 297 3.92 -5.14 12.40
C ARG A 297 3.60 -6.56 12.89
N ARG A 298 4.09 -6.91 14.09
CA ARG A 298 4.02 -8.27 14.70
C ARG A 298 2.61 -8.83 14.85
N GLY A 299 1.60 -7.97 14.88
CA GLY A 299 0.19 -8.35 15.03
C GLY A 299 -0.57 -8.61 13.76
N ARG A 300 0.08 -8.53 12.61
CA ARG A 300 -0.52 -8.84 11.32
C ARG A 300 -0.12 -10.23 10.87
N PHE A 301 -1.02 -10.88 10.13
CA PHE A 301 -0.81 -12.21 9.55
C PHE A 301 -0.61 -13.31 10.60
N VAL A 302 -1.09 -13.07 11.82
CA VAL A 302 -1.05 -14.07 12.89
C VAL A 302 -1.88 -15.27 12.48
N ASN A 303 -1.38 -16.48 12.73
CA ASN A 303 -1.98 -17.77 12.34
C ASN A 303 -2.09 -18.02 10.83
N LEU A 304 -1.37 -17.28 9.99
CA LEU A 304 -1.33 -17.53 8.55
C LEU A 304 0.01 -18.15 8.13
N LEU A 305 -0.08 -19.25 7.37
CA LEU A 305 1.07 -19.92 6.76
C LEU A 305 0.98 -19.79 5.23
N ASN A 306 2.11 -19.56 4.59
CA ASN A 306 2.24 -19.68 3.14
C ASN A 306 2.12 -21.17 2.72
N LYS A 307 1.99 -21.46 1.42
CA LYS A 307 1.87 -22.85 0.92
C LYS A 307 3.06 -23.74 1.27
N ASP A 308 4.23 -23.15 1.43
CA ASP A 308 5.46 -23.84 1.85
C ASP A 308 5.53 -24.11 3.37
N GLY A 309 4.51 -23.70 4.13
CA GLY A 309 4.44 -23.85 5.58
C GLY A 309 5.18 -22.77 6.38
N SER A 310 5.82 -21.79 5.71
CA SER A 310 6.45 -20.65 6.39
C SER A 310 5.43 -19.65 6.92
N LYS A 311 5.78 -18.91 7.98
CA LYS A 311 4.92 -17.85 8.53
C LYS A 311 4.76 -16.72 7.51
N LYS A 312 3.53 -16.27 7.30
CA LYS A 312 3.27 -15.05 6.54
C LYS A 312 3.69 -13.83 7.36
N THR A 313 4.45 -12.92 6.76
CA THR A 313 4.96 -11.70 7.43
C THR A 313 4.57 -10.42 6.72
N GLU A 314 3.99 -10.50 5.52
CA GLU A 314 3.69 -9.35 4.68
C GLU A 314 2.40 -9.52 3.89
N CYS A 315 1.73 -8.40 3.59
CA CYS A 315 0.55 -8.33 2.75
C CYS A 315 0.91 -8.72 1.32
N GLY A 316 0.06 -9.50 0.64
CA GLY A 316 0.26 -9.83 -0.77
C GLY A 316 0.53 -8.62 -1.68
N ILE A 317 -0.02 -7.43 -1.36
CA ILE A 317 0.19 -6.17 -2.11
C ILE A 317 1.65 -5.67 -2.04
N HIS A 318 2.39 -6.04 -1.00
CA HIS A 318 3.75 -5.54 -0.74
C HIS A 318 4.84 -6.56 -1.08
N VAL A 319 4.48 -7.74 -1.56
CA VAL A 319 5.44 -8.77 -1.97
C VAL A 319 6.06 -8.38 -3.32
N ALA A 320 7.38 -8.52 -3.46
CA ALA A 320 8.08 -8.25 -4.72
C ALA A 320 7.44 -9.06 -5.87
N GLY A 321 6.98 -8.36 -6.91
CA GLY A 321 6.21 -8.96 -7.99
C GLY A 321 4.70 -8.66 -7.94
N ALA A 322 4.15 -8.24 -6.80
CA ALA A 322 2.76 -7.78 -6.72
C ALA A 322 2.55 -6.44 -7.47
N GLU A 323 3.63 -5.70 -7.72
CA GLU A 323 3.63 -4.55 -8.63
C GLU A 323 3.83 -4.92 -10.11
N LYS A 324 4.17 -6.18 -10.45
CA LYS A 324 4.43 -6.55 -11.87
C LYS A 324 3.16 -6.54 -12.72
N THR A 325 1.99 -6.67 -12.10
CA THR A 325 0.69 -6.51 -12.75
C THR A 325 0.18 -5.07 -12.74
N PHE A 326 1.06 -4.09 -12.49
CA PHE A 326 0.91 -2.72 -13.02
C PHE A 326 1.06 -2.63 -14.54
N ASP A 327 1.01 -3.78 -15.17
CA ASP A 327 0.66 -4.01 -16.54
C ASP A 327 -0.73 -3.44 -16.83
N ARG A 328 -0.79 -2.16 -17.25
CA ARG A 328 -1.93 -1.64 -17.99
C ARG A 328 -2.15 -2.57 -19.17
N ASP A 329 -3.14 -3.47 -19.09
CA ASP A 329 -3.60 -4.22 -20.26
C ASP A 329 -3.77 -3.23 -21.43
N LEU A 330 -2.96 -3.42 -22.46
CA LEU A 330 -2.89 -2.50 -23.58
C LEU A 330 -4.18 -2.68 -24.39
N TRP A 331 -4.74 -1.59 -24.92
CA TRP A 331 -5.91 -1.64 -25.83
C TRP A 331 -7.28 -1.90 -25.17
N ASP A 332 -7.46 -1.64 -23.87
CA ASP A 332 -8.74 -1.86 -23.17
C ASP A 332 -9.92 -1.00 -23.67
N THR A 333 -9.65 0.08 -24.40
CA THR A 333 -10.67 0.98 -24.96
C THR A 333 -10.94 0.73 -26.45
N SER A 334 -10.26 -0.24 -27.07
CA SER A 334 -10.44 -0.57 -28.48
C SER A 334 -11.81 -1.17 -28.74
N LYS A 335 -12.49 -0.69 -29.78
CA LYS A 335 -13.72 -1.31 -30.29
C LYS A 335 -13.46 -2.31 -31.42
N ALA A 336 -12.26 -2.28 -32.02
CA ALA A 336 -11.92 -3.04 -33.22
C ALA A 336 -11.03 -4.25 -32.91
N VAL A 337 -10.21 -4.18 -31.86
CA VAL A 337 -9.34 -5.28 -31.40
C VAL A 337 -10.04 -6.06 -30.29
N GLN A 338 -10.20 -7.35 -30.50
CA GLN A 338 -10.91 -8.25 -29.58
C GLN A 338 -9.94 -8.91 -28.59
N THR A 339 -10.35 -9.06 -27.34
CA THR A 339 -9.52 -9.70 -26.31
C THR A 339 -9.69 -11.22 -26.36
N LEU A 340 -8.57 -11.94 -26.44
CA LEU A 340 -8.47 -13.34 -26.06
C LEU A 340 -7.98 -13.36 -24.61
N ALA A 341 -8.83 -13.78 -23.68
CA ALA A 341 -8.58 -13.64 -22.25
C ALA A 341 -7.80 -14.83 -21.66
N ALA A 342 -7.92 -16.00 -22.29
CA ALA A 342 -7.26 -17.23 -21.84
C ALA A 342 -6.72 -18.07 -23.01
N PRO A 343 -5.78 -19.00 -22.76
CA PRO A 343 -5.30 -19.96 -23.76
C PRO A 343 -6.42 -20.69 -24.53
N SER A 344 -7.53 -21.03 -23.86
CA SER A 344 -8.70 -21.66 -24.48
C SER A 344 -9.37 -20.82 -25.57
N ASP A 345 -9.29 -19.48 -25.48
CA ASP A 345 -9.84 -18.58 -26.49
C ASP A 345 -8.98 -18.61 -27.76
N VAL A 346 -7.66 -18.66 -27.57
CA VAL A 346 -6.69 -18.83 -28.67
C VAL A 346 -6.92 -20.18 -29.36
N GLU A 347 -7.09 -21.26 -28.59
CA GLU A 347 -7.38 -22.60 -29.12
C GLU A 347 -8.70 -22.64 -29.89
N SER A 348 -9.73 -21.97 -29.38
CA SER A 348 -11.03 -21.85 -30.05
C SER A 348 -10.91 -21.07 -31.36
N LEU A 349 -10.11 -19.99 -31.37
CA LEU A 349 -9.85 -19.21 -32.58
C LEU A 349 -9.12 -20.05 -33.63
N THR A 350 -8.04 -20.74 -33.26
CA THR A 350 -7.26 -21.56 -34.20
C THR A 350 -8.06 -22.76 -34.73
N ALA A 351 -8.98 -23.31 -33.93
CA ALA A 351 -9.90 -24.37 -34.37
C ALA A 351 -11.08 -23.87 -35.22
N SER A 352 -11.32 -22.56 -35.32
CA SER A 352 -12.52 -22.00 -35.96
C SER A 352 -12.52 -22.08 -37.49
N GLY A 353 -11.36 -22.33 -38.10
CA GLY A 353 -11.16 -22.26 -39.55
C GLY A 353 -11.23 -20.85 -40.14
N LYS A 354 -11.28 -19.82 -39.30
CA LYS A 354 -11.31 -18.40 -39.72
C LYS A 354 -9.91 -17.81 -39.66
N GLU A 355 -9.62 -16.99 -40.66
CA GLU A 355 -8.38 -16.22 -40.73
C GLU A 355 -8.46 -15.00 -39.81
N ALA A 356 -7.35 -14.70 -39.12
CA ALA A 356 -7.29 -13.63 -38.14
C ALA A 356 -5.87 -13.10 -37.95
N VAL A 357 -5.75 -11.93 -37.34
CA VAL A 357 -4.48 -11.42 -36.83
C VAL A 357 -4.50 -11.50 -35.31
N VAL A 358 -3.45 -12.05 -34.71
CA VAL A 358 -3.28 -12.12 -33.25
C VAL A 358 -2.01 -11.37 -32.87
N VAL A 359 -2.17 -10.31 -32.07
CA VAL A 359 -1.07 -9.56 -31.47
C VAL A 359 -0.82 -10.12 -30.07
N VAL A 360 0.33 -10.78 -29.90
CA VAL A 360 0.81 -11.24 -28.61
C VAL A 360 1.69 -10.15 -28.00
N TYR A 361 1.33 -9.71 -26.80
CA TYR A 361 1.98 -8.58 -26.13
C TYR A 361 2.32 -8.88 -24.69
N ALA A 362 3.15 -8.01 -24.14
CA ALA A 362 3.38 -7.88 -22.72
C ALA A 362 3.19 -6.42 -22.33
N PRO A 363 2.41 -6.13 -21.28
CA PRO A 363 2.14 -4.75 -20.94
C PRO A 363 3.36 -3.97 -20.41
N TRP A 364 4.39 -4.63 -19.87
CA TRP A 364 5.69 -4.01 -19.51
C TRP A 364 6.60 -3.75 -20.71
N CYS A 365 6.26 -4.25 -21.89
CA CYS A 365 7.11 -4.10 -23.08
C CYS A 365 6.93 -2.71 -23.70
N GLN A 366 8.00 -1.89 -23.67
CA GLN A 366 8.01 -0.56 -24.28
C GLN A 366 7.57 -0.56 -25.76
N PHE A 367 7.92 -1.60 -26.53
CA PHE A 367 7.56 -1.73 -27.94
C PHE A 367 6.08 -2.10 -28.15
N CYS A 368 5.45 -2.74 -27.15
CA CYS A 368 4.00 -2.99 -27.18
C CYS A 368 3.22 -1.70 -26.89
N GLN A 369 3.76 -0.83 -26.02
CA GLN A 369 3.16 0.46 -25.69
C GLN A 369 3.32 1.47 -26.84
N ALA A 370 4.54 1.60 -27.38
CA ALA A 370 4.84 2.52 -28.46
C ALA A 370 6.01 2.04 -29.32
N THR A 371 5.92 2.25 -30.64
CA THR A 371 7.05 2.02 -31.56
C THR A 371 7.38 3.31 -32.30
N ARG A 372 8.62 3.79 -32.18
CA ARG A 372 9.13 5.02 -32.84
C ARG A 372 8.25 6.26 -32.58
N GLY A 373 7.78 6.43 -31.35
CA GLY A 373 6.96 7.58 -30.94
C GLY A 373 5.48 7.53 -31.38
N ARG A 374 5.01 6.40 -31.92
CA ARG A 374 3.59 6.15 -32.20
C ARG A 374 3.01 5.21 -31.16
N ALA A 375 1.84 5.56 -30.60
CA ALA A 375 1.07 4.66 -29.75
C ALA A 375 0.62 3.47 -30.59
N MET A 376 1.09 2.26 -30.24
CA MET A 376 0.71 1.05 -30.99
C MET A 376 -0.77 0.72 -30.84
N GLU A 377 -1.43 1.28 -29.82
CA GLU A 377 -2.86 1.16 -29.58
C GLU A 377 -3.72 1.65 -30.74
N GLU A 378 -3.43 2.85 -31.22
CA GLU A 378 -4.15 3.40 -32.35
C GLU A 378 -3.82 2.68 -33.66
N GLU A 379 -2.60 2.15 -33.79
CA GLU A 379 -2.17 1.46 -35.01
C GLU A 379 -2.82 0.09 -35.15
N TYR A 380 -3.00 -0.67 -34.07
CA TYR A 380 -3.71 -1.96 -34.14
C TYR A 380 -5.23 -1.79 -34.36
N ASP A 381 -5.83 -0.71 -33.85
CA ASP A 381 -7.22 -0.36 -34.19
C ASP A 381 -7.36 -0.08 -35.69
N LYS A 382 -6.45 0.73 -36.26
CA LYS A 382 -6.40 0.99 -37.71
C LYS A 382 -6.08 -0.28 -38.52
N LEU A 383 -5.36 -1.24 -37.94
CA LEU A 383 -5.02 -2.50 -38.61
C LEU A 383 -6.25 -3.37 -38.87
N ALA A 384 -7.23 -3.38 -37.97
CA ALA A 384 -8.47 -4.13 -38.18
C ALA A 384 -9.18 -3.64 -39.45
N ASP A 385 -9.35 -2.32 -39.59
CA ASP A 385 -9.95 -1.71 -40.77
C ASP A 385 -9.09 -1.91 -42.03
N ALA A 386 -7.76 -1.72 -41.90
CA ALA A 386 -6.85 -1.78 -43.04
C ALA A 386 -6.64 -3.20 -43.57
N SER A 387 -6.62 -4.21 -42.71
CA SER A 387 -6.43 -5.62 -43.10
C SER A 387 -7.72 -6.25 -43.63
N GLY A 388 -8.89 -5.83 -43.13
CA GLY A 388 -10.17 -6.47 -43.41
C GLY A 388 -10.35 -7.81 -42.69
N LEU A 389 -9.49 -8.12 -41.72
CA LEU A 389 -9.53 -9.33 -40.91
C LEU A 389 -9.79 -8.97 -39.43
N PRO A 390 -10.40 -9.88 -38.65
CA PRO A 390 -10.53 -9.68 -37.22
C PRO A 390 -9.13 -9.66 -36.58
N VAL A 391 -8.89 -8.65 -35.75
CA VAL A 391 -7.66 -8.47 -34.99
C VAL A 391 -7.94 -8.80 -33.53
N TYR A 392 -7.10 -9.62 -32.95
CA TYR A 392 -7.17 -10.03 -31.55
C TYR A 392 -5.91 -9.62 -30.80
N LYS A 393 -6.06 -9.35 -29.51
CA LYS A 393 -4.95 -9.23 -28.56
C LYS A 393 -4.89 -10.44 -27.63
N PHE A 394 -3.68 -10.90 -27.32
CA PHE A 394 -3.45 -11.93 -26.30
C PHE A 394 -2.26 -11.56 -25.42
N ARG A 395 -2.49 -11.49 -24.10
CA ARG A 395 -1.44 -11.19 -23.13
C ARG A 395 -0.56 -12.43 -22.93
N GLY A 396 0.67 -12.38 -23.43
CA GLY A 396 1.54 -13.55 -23.51
C GLY A 396 2.60 -13.66 -22.41
N ASP A 397 2.80 -12.65 -21.57
CA ASP A 397 3.87 -12.62 -20.57
C ASP A 397 3.63 -13.57 -19.40
N GLU A 398 2.37 -13.83 -19.06
CA GLU A 398 1.96 -14.81 -18.05
C GLU A 398 1.86 -16.24 -18.65
N GLU A 399 1.76 -16.35 -19.98
CA GLU A 399 1.51 -17.60 -20.72
C GLU A 399 2.68 -17.96 -21.67
N ARG A 400 3.93 -17.75 -21.21
CA ARG A 400 5.15 -17.83 -22.05
C ARG A 400 5.31 -19.13 -22.82
N GLU A 401 5.14 -20.27 -22.14
CA GLU A 401 5.30 -21.57 -22.77
C GLU A 401 4.19 -21.83 -23.80
N PHE A 402 2.96 -21.40 -23.50
CA PHE A 402 1.83 -21.50 -24.42
C PHE A 402 2.03 -20.66 -25.68
N VAL A 403 2.40 -19.37 -25.56
CA VAL A 403 2.57 -18.49 -26.74
C VAL A 403 3.78 -18.87 -27.58
N LYS A 404 4.81 -19.45 -26.96
CA LYS A 404 5.97 -19.99 -27.68
C LYS A 404 5.59 -21.22 -28.50
N ALA A 405 4.79 -22.13 -27.93
CA ALA A 405 4.38 -23.36 -28.59
C ALA A 405 3.31 -23.14 -29.67
N ASN A 406 2.34 -22.25 -29.43
CA ASN A 406 1.15 -22.13 -30.27
C ASN A 406 1.12 -20.87 -31.15
N LEU A 407 1.83 -19.81 -30.77
CA LEU A 407 1.80 -18.51 -31.45
C LEU A 407 3.20 -18.04 -31.89
N ASN A 408 4.17 -18.95 -32.02
CA ASN A 408 5.54 -18.68 -32.48
C ASN A 408 6.20 -17.45 -31.80
N THR A 409 5.84 -17.19 -30.53
CA THR A 409 6.21 -15.94 -29.84
C THR A 409 7.39 -16.18 -28.91
N GLN A 410 8.53 -15.52 -29.20
CA GLN A 410 9.72 -15.54 -28.35
C GLN A 410 10.01 -14.18 -27.68
N SER A 411 9.51 -13.09 -28.27
CA SER A 411 9.65 -11.71 -27.80
C SER A 411 8.36 -10.93 -28.05
N PHE A 412 8.23 -9.73 -27.48
CA PHE A 412 7.03 -8.91 -27.61
C PHE A 412 7.36 -7.53 -28.23
N PRO A 413 6.40 -6.92 -28.96
CA PRO A 413 5.17 -7.54 -29.47
C PRO A 413 5.49 -8.56 -30.57
N THR A 414 4.71 -9.63 -30.66
CA THR A 414 4.71 -10.54 -31.81
C THR A 414 3.35 -10.47 -32.49
N ILE A 415 3.35 -10.27 -33.81
CA ILE A 415 2.14 -10.26 -34.62
C ILE A 415 2.10 -11.56 -35.40
N ASN A 416 1.00 -12.28 -35.31
CA ASN A 416 0.77 -13.52 -36.04
C ASN A 416 -0.43 -13.37 -36.97
N TYR A 417 -0.30 -13.91 -38.17
CA TYR A 417 -1.43 -14.29 -39.00
C TYR A 417 -1.84 -15.71 -38.64
N ILE A 418 -3.11 -15.93 -38.33
CA ILE A 418 -3.69 -17.26 -38.15
C ILE A 418 -4.35 -17.64 -39.47
N ASP A 419 -3.88 -18.71 -40.11
CA ASP A 419 -4.48 -19.21 -41.33
C ASP A 419 -5.72 -20.08 -41.07
N ALA A 420 -6.44 -20.45 -42.13
CA ALA A 420 -7.63 -21.30 -42.03
C ALA A 420 -7.37 -22.72 -41.48
N SER A 421 -6.11 -23.16 -41.36
CA SER A 421 -5.73 -24.42 -40.70
C SER A 421 -5.46 -24.26 -39.20
N GLY A 422 -5.51 -23.03 -38.69
CA GLY A 422 -5.18 -22.70 -37.30
C GLY A 422 -3.69 -22.46 -37.05
N LYS A 423 -2.86 -22.44 -38.10
CA LYS A 423 -1.41 -22.25 -37.95
C LYS A 423 -1.09 -20.77 -37.79
N ALA A 424 -0.31 -20.45 -36.77
CA ALA A 424 0.24 -19.11 -36.56
C ALA A 424 1.48 -18.86 -37.43
N ILE A 425 1.46 -17.80 -38.23
CA ILE A 425 2.56 -17.34 -39.07
C ILE A 425 3.03 -15.99 -38.55
N LYS A 426 4.28 -15.93 -38.08
CA LYS A 426 4.85 -14.74 -37.46
C LYS A 426 5.23 -13.67 -38.49
N TYR A 427 4.93 -12.42 -38.18
CA TYR A 427 5.39 -11.25 -38.91
C TYR A 427 6.83 -10.90 -38.51
N GLU A 428 7.78 -11.17 -39.40
CA GLU A 428 9.23 -11.02 -39.15
C GLU A 428 9.78 -9.62 -39.47
N SER A 429 9.02 -8.75 -40.14
CA SER A 429 9.51 -7.42 -40.52
C SER A 429 9.59 -6.47 -39.32
N GLU A 430 10.56 -5.55 -39.37
CA GLU A 430 10.71 -4.46 -38.40
C GLU A 430 9.77 -3.29 -38.68
N ASP A 431 9.19 -3.20 -39.88
CA ASP A 431 8.23 -2.14 -40.22
C ASP A 431 6.87 -2.43 -39.56
N ARG A 432 6.51 -1.62 -38.57
CA ARG A 432 5.26 -1.71 -37.82
C ARG A 432 4.21 -0.68 -38.26
N SER A 433 4.32 -0.15 -39.48
CA SER A 433 3.26 0.67 -40.06
C SER A 433 2.00 -0.18 -40.33
N VAL A 434 0.82 0.44 -40.18
CA VAL A 434 -0.47 -0.21 -40.50
C VAL A 434 -0.47 -0.79 -41.91
N GLY A 435 0.12 -0.08 -42.88
CA GLY A 435 0.22 -0.53 -44.27
C GLY A 435 0.99 -1.85 -44.40
N ALA A 436 2.20 -1.93 -43.86
CA ALA A 436 3.03 -3.12 -43.94
C ALA A 436 2.40 -4.33 -43.22
N MET A 437 1.82 -4.10 -42.04
CA MET A 437 1.14 -5.15 -41.28
C MET A 437 -0.14 -5.63 -42.00
N ALA A 438 -0.90 -4.71 -42.61
CA ALA A 438 -2.10 -5.04 -43.38
C ALA A 438 -1.77 -5.81 -44.66
N GLU A 439 -0.68 -5.46 -45.36
CA GLU A 439 -0.21 -6.19 -46.54
C GLU A 439 0.20 -7.63 -46.19
N PHE A 440 0.92 -7.81 -45.08
CA PHE A 440 1.25 -9.15 -44.57
C PHE A 440 0.01 -9.97 -44.23
N ALA A 441 -0.97 -9.37 -43.57
CA ALA A 441 -2.22 -10.05 -43.24
C ALA A 441 -2.98 -10.44 -44.53
N LYS A 442 -3.09 -9.53 -45.50
CA LYS A 442 -3.77 -9.78 -46.79
C LYS A 442 -3.04 -10.77 -47.69
N SER A 443 -1.72 -10.93 -47.53
CA SER A 443 -0.94 -11.90 -48.30
C SER A 443 -1.07 -13.34 -47.76
N GLY A 444 -1.85 -13.54 -46.69
CA GLY A 444 -1.96 -14.82 -46.01
C GLY A 444 -0.71 -15.17 -45.22
N GLY A 445 -0.05 -14.17 -44.63
CA GLY A 445 1.18 -14.36 -43.87
C GLY A 445 2.43 -14.58 -44.73
N LYS A 446 2.40 -14.24 -46.02
CA LYS A 446 3.56 -14.35 -46.91
C LYS A 446 4.40 -13.07 -46.82
N VAL A 447 5.69 -13.23 -46.54
CA VAL A 447 6.66 -12.13 -46.58
C VAL A 447 6.86 -11.74 -48.05
N ALA A 448 6.75 -10.45 -48.38
CA ALA A 448 7.16 -9.95 -49.69
C ALA A 448 8.66 -10.27 -49.87
N ALA A 449 9.00 -10.95 -50.97
CA ALA A 449 10.37 -11.39 -51.27
C ALA A 449 11.34 -10.21 -51.44
#